data_AF-A0A0M9DJC5-F1
#
_entry.id   AF-A0A0M9DJC5-F1
#
_cell.length_a   1.000
_cell.length_b   1.000
_cell.length_c   1.000
_cell.angle_alpha   90.00
_cell.angle_beta   90.00
_cell.angle_gamma   90.00
#
_symmetry.space_group_name_H-M   'P 1'
#
loop_
_entity.id
_entity.type
_entity.pdbx_description
1 polymer ?
#
loop_
_entity_poly.entity_id
_entity_poly.type
_entity_poly.pdbx_seq_one_letter_code
_entity_poly.pdbx_strand_id
1 'polypeptide(L)'
;MPALTTIERVRLLGEEFEAIPDVRLEMYIEDASLEVSSLGIHEAHHERLTRYLAAHLAILSTEPKQAVVREKVDVIERQYSDPNKNLGILGTKYGQEYQRILEDLAELEKEPKKHLNLMVI
;
A
#
# COMPACT_ATOMS: atom_id res chain seq x y z
N MET A 1 3.05 -11.45 16.18
CA MET A 1 3.37 -12.15 14.91
C MET A 1 4.71 -11.64 14.44
N PRO A 2 5.56 -12.44 13.79
CA PRO A 2 6.77 -11.92 13.16
C PRO A 2 6.41 -10.96 12.02
N ALA A 3 7.25 -9.95 11.79
CA ALA A 3 7.13 -9.07 10.63
C ALA A 3 7.28 -9.90 9.33
N LEU A 4 6.39 -9.67 8.37
CA LEU A 4 6.38 -10.39 7.10
C LEU A 4 7.26 -9.74 6.02
N THR A 5 7.80 -8.54 6.28
CA THR A 5 8.74 -7.82 5.40
C THR A 5 9.78 -7.07 6.25
N THR A 6 10.70 -6.34 5.61
CA THR A 6 11.76 -5.57 6.29
C THR A 6 11.75 -4.09 5.88
N ILE A 7 12.38 -3.24 6.71
CA ILE A 7 12.53 -1.80 6.43
C ILE A 7 13.21 -1.58 5.08
N GLU A 8 14.26 -2.33 4.78
CA GLU A 8 15.02 -2.20 3.53
C GLU A 8 14.13 -2.47 2.32
N ARG A 9 13.27 -3.48 2.40
CA ARG A 9 12.35 -3.81 1.31
C ARG A 9 11.31 -2.72 1.08
N VAL A 10 10.83 -2.06 2.15
CA VAL A 10 9.95 -0.89 2.02
C VAL A 10 10.71 0.29 1.42
N ARG A 11 11.93 0.58 1.87
CA ARG A 11 12.77 1.65 1.31
C ARG A 11 13.08 1.46 -0.19
N LEU A 12 13.24 0.20 -0.63
CA LEU A 12 13.43 -0.13 -2.05
C LEU A 12 12.20 0.21 -2.94
N LEU A 13 11.04 0.52 -2.36
CA LEU A 13 9.87 0.96 -3.12
C LEU A 13 9.94 2.43 -3.58
N GLY A 14 10.84 3.24 -3.02
CA GLY A 14 10.99 4.65 -3.41
C GLY A 14 11.74 5.52 -2.40
N GLU A 15 12.29 6.62 -2.89
CA GLU A 15 13.05 7.59 -2.08
C GLU A 15 12.19 8.29 -1.03
N GLU A 16 10.86 8.35 -1.22
CA GLU A 16 9.93 8.96 -0.26
C GLU A 16 9.94 8.28 1.12
N PHE A 17 10.42 7.04 1.23
CA PHE A 17 10.56 6.35 2.51
C PHE A 17 11.85 6.71 3.25
N GLU A 18 12.81 7.37 2.59
CA GLU A 18 14.11 7.65 3.21
C GLU A 18 14.00 8.53 4.45
N ALA A 19 13.11 9.51 4.40
CA ALA A 19 12.85 10.47 5.46
C ALA A 19 11.98 9.91 6.61
N ILE A 20 11.45 8.70 6.48
CA ILE A 20 10.61 8.09 7.52
C ILE A 20 11.51 7.37 8.53
N PRO A 21 11.38 7.66 9.85
CA PRO A 21 12.15 6.97 10.87
C PRO A 21 11.90 5.47 10.90
N ASP A 22 12.94 4.68 11.14
CA ASP A 22 12.87 3.20 11.20
C ASP A 22 11.78 2.72 12.17
N VAL A 23 11.70 3.29 13.37
CA VAL A 23 10.67 2.95 14.36
C VAL A 23 9.23 3.12 13.83
N ARG A 24 9.00 4.08 12.91
CA ARG A 24 7.68 4.27 12.29
C ARG A 24 7.46 3.24 11.19
N LEU A 25 8.48 2.96 10.37
CA LEU A 25 8.39 1.92 9.35
C LEU A 25 8.17 0.54 9.97
N GLU A 26 8.85 0.22 11.08
CA GLU A 26 8.62 -1.01 11.86
C GLU A 26 7.17 -1.12 12.32
N MET A 27 6.63 -0.05 12.93
CA MET A 27 5.23 -0.02 13.36
C MET A 27 4.26 -0.28 12.19
N TYR A 28 4.45 0.37 11.04
CA TYR A 28 3.60 0.14 9.86
C TYR A 28 3.77 -1.26 9.26
N ILE A 29 4.98 -1.83 9.32
CA ILE A 29 5.24 -3.21 8.89
C ILE A 29 4.52 -4.20 9.82
N GLU A 30 4.54 -3.97 11.13
CA GLU A 30 3.85 -4.83 12.10
C GLU A 30 2.33 -4.81 11.89
N ASP A 31 1.74 -3.62 11.75
CA ASP A 31 0.32 -3.45 11.49
C ASP A 31 -0.09 -4.14 10.18
N ALA A 32 0.65 -3.87 9.10
CA ALA A 32 0.41 -4.49 7.79
C ALA A 32 0.59 -6.02 7.83
N SER A 33 1.58 -6.51 8.60
CA SER A 33 1.82 -7.95 8.74
C SER A 33 0.65 -8.63 9.43
N LEU A 34 0.08 -8.00 10.46
CA LEU A 34 -1.09 -8.51 11.18
C LEU A 34 -2.32 -8.56 10.26
N GLU A 35 -2.57 -7.51 9.48
CA GLU A 35 -3.68 -7.48 8.54
C GLU A 35 -3.53 -8.55 7.46
N VAL A 36 -2.36 -8.65 6.83
CA VAL A 36 -2.10 -9.61 5.75
C VAL A 36 -2.09 -11.05 6.25
N SER A 37 -1.59 -11.32 7.46
CA SER A 37 -1.63 -12.67 8.04
C SER A 37 -3.06 -13.16 8.30
N SER A 38 -4.02 -12.24 8.41
CA SER A 38 -5.44 -12.59 8.57
C SER A 38 -6.14 -12.90 7.24
N LEU A 39 -5.50 -12.58 6.10
CA LEU A 39 -6.02 -12.91 4.78
C LEU A 39 -5.86 -14.41 4.54
N GLY A 40 -6.94 -15.07 4.12
CA GLY A 40 -6.94 -16.50 3.75
C GLY A 40 -6.19 -16.84 2.46
N ILE A 41 -5.14 -16.09 2.13
CA ILE A 41 -4.36 -16.18 0.89
C ILE A 41 -3.06 -16.96 1.11
N HIS A 42 -2.49 -17.47 0.02
CA HIS A 42 -1.24 -18.23 0.05
C HIS A 42 -0.06 -17.39 0.58
N GLU A 43 0.75 -17.96 1.47
CA GLU A 43 1.88 -17.29 2.16
C GLU A 43 2.91 -16.67 1.19
N ALA A 44 3.05 -17.26 0.00
CA ALA A 44 3.90 -16.73 -1.07
C ALA A 44 3.61 -15.25 -1.45
N HIS A 45 2.41 -14.74 -1.15
CA HIS A 45 2.01 -13.36 -1.42
C HIS A 45 2.08 -12.45 -0.18
N HIS A 46 2.24 -13.02 1.01
CA HIS A 46 2.17 -12.28 2.28
C HIS A 46 3.22 -11.18 2.37
N GLU A 47 4.47 -11.49 2.03
CA GLU A 47 5.55 -10.50 2.06
C GLU A 47 5.25 -9.32 1.12
N ARG A 48 4.85 -9.61 -0.13
CA ARG A 48 4.58 -8.57 -1.13
C ARG A 48 3.42 -7.68 -0.70
N LEU A 49 2.32 -8.27 -0.25
CA LEU A 49 1.14 -7.52 0.21
C LEU A 49 1.46 -6.70 1.45
N THR A 50 2.18 -7.27 2.42
CA THR A 50 2.63 -6.55 3.62
C THR A 50 3.48 -5.35 3.23
N ARG A 51 4.42 -5.52 2.31
CA ARG A 51 5.29 -4.44 1.85
C ARG A 51 4.51 -3.27 1.24
N TYR A 52 3.55 -3.55 0.37
CA TYR A 52 2.74 -2.49 -0.26
C TYR A 52 1.75 -1.84 0.71
N LEU A 53 1.17 -2.61 1.65
CA LEU A 53 0.30 -2.07 2.68
C LEU A 53 1.06 -1.21 3.68
N ALA A 54 2.23 -1.66 4.17
CA ALA A 54 3.09 -0.87 5.04
C ALA A 54 3.51 0.45 4.37
N ALA A 55 3.87 0.39 3.08
CA ALA A 55 4.18 1.57 2.28
C ALA A 55 2.99 2.54 2.18
N HIS A 56 1.78 2.02 1.94
CA HIS A 56 0.57 2.84 1.90
C HIS A 56 0.34 3.58 3.23
N LEU A 57 0.40 2.86 4.36
CA LEU A 57 0.22 3.41 5.70
C LEU A 57 1.29 4.48 6.02
N ALA A 58 2.53 4.21 5.65
CA ALA A 58 3.64 5.14 5.84
C ALA A 58 3.42 6.45 5.08
N ILE A 59 3.01 6.40 3.80
CA ILE A 59 2.77 7.59 3.00
C ILE A 59 1.58 8.40 3.53
N LEU A 60 0.46 7.76 3.86
CA LEU A 60 -0.69 8.45 4.45
C LEU A 60 -0.34 9.19 5.75
N SER A 61 0.68 8.72 6.48
CA SER A 61 1.16 9.38 7.71
C SER A 61 1.98 10.64 7.46
N THR A 62 2.61 10.73 6.28
CA THR A 62 3.47 11.84 5.85
C THR A 62 2.71 12.89 5.04
N GLU A 63 1.60 12.51 4.41
CA GLU A 63 0.72 13.45 3.74
C GLU A 63 0.15 14.46 4.75
N PRO A 64 0.21 15.76 4.46
CA PRO A 64 -0.33 16.77 5.35
C PRO A 64 -1.84 16.52 5.52
N LYS A 65 -2.25 16.09 6.72
CA LYS A 65 -3.66 15.89 7.12
C LYS A 65 -4.52 17.17 7.00
N GLN A 66 -3.89 18.30 6.68
CA GLN A 66 -4.52 19.57 6.41
C GLN A 66 -3.78 20.22 5.23
N ALA A 67 -4.30 20.07 4.02
CA ALA A 67 -4.09 21.11 3.03
C ALA A 67 -4.61 22.41 3.65
N VAL A 68 -3.74 23.42 3.79
CA VAL A 68 -4.10 24.74 4.32
C VAL A 68 -5.37 25.21 3.62
N VAL A 69 -6.48 25.26 4.36
CA VAL A 69 -7.82 25.42 3.77
C VAL A 69 -8.05 26.86 3.31
N ARG A 70 -7.26 27.84 3.78
CA ARG A 70 -7.37 29.25 3.42
C ARG A 70 -6.11 30.03 3.79
N GLU A 71 -5.46 30.62 2.80
CA GLU A 71 -4.60 31.78 2.99
C GLU A 71 -5.16 32.91 2.12
N LYS A 72 -5.67 33.97 2.75
CA LYS A 72 -6.28 35.10 2.03
C LYS A 72 -5.19 36.10 1.67
N VAL A 73 -4.77 36.12 0.40
CA VAL A 73 -3.90 37.19 -0.14
C VAL A 73 -4.73 38.06 -1.08
N ASP A 74 -5.41 39.04 -0.46
CA ASP A 74 -6.06 40.24 -0.98
C ASP A 74 -7.03 40.11 -2.20
N VAL A 75 -6.62 39.62 -3.38
CA VAL A 75 -7.44 39.74 -4.62
C VAL A 75 -7.47 38.49 -5.54
N ILE A 76 -6.81 37.38 -5.21
CA ILE A 76 -6.80 36.17 -6.07
C ILE A 76 -7.51 35.01 -5.38
N GLU A 77 -8.65 34.59 -5.94
CA GLU A 77 -9.38 33.39 -5.53
C GLU A 77 -9.04 32.24 -6.50
N ARG A 78 -8.39 31.19 -5.98
CA ARG A 78 -8.21 29.93 -6.71
C ARG A 78 -9.09 28.88 -6.05
N GLN A 79 -10.04 28.34 -6.81
CA GLN A 79 -10.92 27.26 -6.38
C GLN A 79 -10.32 25.92 -6.80
N TYR A 80 -10.02 25.05 -5.83
CA TYR A 80 -9.62 23.66 -6.08
C TYR A 80 -10.53 22.69 -5.34
N SER A 81 -10.68 21.49 -5.92
CA SER A 81 -11.74 20.53 -5.68
C SER A 81 -11.85 20.00 -4.24
N ASP A 82 -13.09 19.70 -3.88
CA ASP A 82 -13.64 19.20 -2.61
C ASP A 82 -12.79 18.14 -1.87
N PRO A 83 -12.51 18.31 -0.56
CA PRO A 83 -11.75 17.36 0.27
C PRO A 83 -12.46 16.04 0.59
N ASN A 84 -13.68 15.80 0.09
CA ASN A 84 -14.46 14.59 0.38
C ASN A 84 -14.07 13.32 -0.39
N LYS A 85 -12.80 13.13 -0.72
CA LYS A 85 -12.33 11.87 -1.30
C LYS A 85 -11.57 11.08 -0.24
N ASN A 86 -12.35 10.41 0.61
CA ASN A 86 -11.86 9.36 1.50
C ASN A 86 -11.43 8.17 0.61
N LEU A 87 -10.29 8.30 -0.06
CA LEU A 87 -9.81 7.37 -1.08
C LEU A 87 -9.39 6.02 -0.46
N GLY A 88 -9.28 5.93 0.87
CA GLY A 88 -8.94 4.71 1.59
C GLY A 88 -7.69 4.07 1.01
N ILE A 89 -7.77 2.76 0.73
CA ILE A 89 -6.69 1.99 0.13
C ILE A 89 -6.22 2.54 -1.24
N LEU A 90 -7.08 3.27 -1.96
CA LEU A 90 -6.73 3.86 -3.27
C LEU A 90 -6.04 5.22 -3.15
N GLY A 91 -5.85 5.74 -1.94
CA GLY A 91 -5.29 7.07 -1.67
C GLY A 91 -3.83 7.24 -2.09
N THR A 92 -3.10 6.13 -2.30
CA THR A 92 -1.69 6.18 -2.71
C THR A 92 -1.42 5.16 -3.82
N LYS A 93 -0.35 5.35 -4.61
CA LYS A 93 0.09 4.37 -5.61
C LYS A 93 0.38 2.98 -5.00
N TYR A 94 0.81 2.94 -3.74
CA TYR A 94 1.13 1.70 -3.03
C TYR A 94 -0.11 0.91 -2.63
N GLY A 95 -1.14 1.61 -2.14
CA GLY A 95 -2.42 0.97 -1.83
C GLY A 95 -3.20 0.56 -3.08
N GLN A 96 -3.07 1.29 -4.19
CA GLN A 96 -3.57 0.86 -5.50
C GLN A 96 -2.91 -0.44 -5.96
N GLU A 97 -1.59 -0.56 -5.83
CA GLU A 97 -0.88 -1.81 -6.17
C GLU A 97 -1.23 -2.96 -5.22
N TYR A 98 -1.41 -2.69 -3.92
CA TYR A 98 -1.94 -3.68 -2.97
C TYR A 98 -3.31 -4.22 -3.41
N GLN A 99 -4.24 -3.32 -3.76
CA GLN A 99 -5.56 -3.68 -4.24
C GLN A 99 -5.49 -4.49 -5.55
N ARG A 100 -4.66 -4.07 -6.50
CA ARG A 100 -4.44 -4.78 -7.77
C ARG A 100 -3.97 -6.22 -7.54
N ILE A 101 -3.05 -6.44 -6.60
CA ILE A 101 -2.56 -7.79 -6.27
C ILE A 101 -3.66 -8.64 -5.65
N LEU A 102 -4.48 -8.08 -4.75
CA LEU A 102 -5.61 -8.83 -4.17
C LEU A 102 -6.64 -9.24 -5.21
N GLU A 103 -6.93 -8.36 -6.16
CA GLU A 103 -7.84 -8.63 -7.28
C GLU A 103 -7.28 -9.75 -8.18
N ASP A 104 -6.01 -9.68 -8.57
CA ASP A 104 -5.35 -10.74 -9.35
C ASP A 104 -5.43 -12.10 -8.64
N LEU A 105 -5.20 -12.14 -7.32
CA LEU A 105 -5.25 -13.38 -6.55
C LEU A 105 -6.67 -13.93 -6.44
N ALA A 106 -7.66 -13.06 -6.24
CA ALA A 106 -9.06 -13.46 -6.19
C ALA A 106 -9.57 -13.98 -7.55
N GLU A 107 -9.00 -13.52 -8.67
CA GLU A 107 -9.29 -14.06 -10.00
C GLU A 107 -8.64 -15.44 -10.20
N LEU A 108 -7.38 -15.61 -9.79
CA LEU A 108 -6.66 -16.89 -9.89
C LEU A 108 -7.30 -18.02 -9.08
N GLU A 109 -7.94 -17.71 -7.95
CA GLU A 109 -8.69 -18.70 -7.17
C GLU A 109 -9.99 -19.15 -7.84
N LYS A 110 -10.54 -18.35 -8.76
CA LYS A 110 -11.78 -18.67 -9.50
C LYS A 110 -11.52 -19.51 -10.74
N GLU A 111 -10.34 -19.42 -11.34
CA GLU A 111 -10.00 -20.21 -12.52
C GLU A 111 -9.53 -21.63 -12.15
N PRO A 112 -10.07 -22.69 -12.79
CA PRO A 112 -9.55 -24.04 -12.58
C PRO A 112 -8.09 -24.09 -13.03
N LYS A 113 -7.19 -24.57 -12.15
CA LYS A 113 -5.76 -24.72 -12.41
C LYS A 113 -5.53 -25.37 -13.78
N LYS A 114 -5.17 -24.58 -14.80
CA LYS A 114 -4.74 -25.11 -16.09
C LYS A 114 -3.47 -25.92 -15.86
N HIS A 115 -3.58 -27.23 -15.91
CA HIS A 115 -2.42 -28.11 -16.00
C HIS A 115 -1.68 -27.77 -17.30
N LEU A 116 -0.56 -27.05 -17.18
CA LEU A 116 0.39 -26.88 -18.27
C LEU A 116 1.01 -28.25 -18.56
N ASN A 117 0.50 -28.94 -19.58
CA ASN A 117 1.16 -30.09 -20.16
C ASN A 117 2.45 -29.60 -20.84
N LEU A 118 3.55 -29.60 -20.10
CA LEU A 118 4.89 -29.54 -20.69
C LEU A 118 5.16 -30.89 -21.39
N MET A 119 4.74 -30.98 -22.65
CA MET A 119 5.25 -31.99 -23.56
C MET A 119 6.62 -31.53 -24.02
N VAL A 120 7.67 -32.15 -23.49
CA VAL A 120 9.04 -32.04 -24.01
C VAL A 120 9.08 -32.86 -25.30
N ILE A 121 9.38 -32.21 -26.42
CA ILE A 121 9.63 -32.84 -27.73
C ILE A 121 11.09 -33.27 -27.79
#